data_AF-A0A0M0JFL4-F1
#
_entry.id   AF-A0A0M0JFL4-F1
#
_cell.length_a   1.000
_cell.length_b   1.000
_cell.length_c   1.000
_cell.angle_alpha   90.00
_cell.angle_beta   90.00
_cell.angle_gamma   90.00
#
_symmetry.space_group_name_H-M   'P 1'
#
loop_
_entity.id
_entity.type
_entity.pdbx_description
1 polymer ?
#
loop_
_entity_poly.entity_id
_entity_poly.type
_entity_poly.pdbx_seq_one_letter_code
_entity_poly.pdbx_strand_id
1 'polypeptide(L)'
;MASRAAAAAPPALTEESVKLLFLDLDGVICCNYHGELEADKLALVGKIVEETGCWVVLSTDWRRQPHLRARAEETLSGFGVTCIGVTPQYPMYARGRPKEILAWMAEYNGPIAAWCALDDRDLVLEEGGAPAFINHFVLTEFATGLTEPLAQRVIVRLVSRVSLPNPHSIPEIDKDGMVLPIGRPNTMQELDYNLLTEVVATTLDVCRKHYGSVPAIPELMQFSQQALENLGVQGDLKEREADFTKIVDMMLHGQDASGSRF
;
A
#
# COMPACT_ATOMS: atom_id res chain seq x y z
N MET A 1 3.85 29.28 -46.02
CA MET A 1 2.77 28.79 -45.12
C MET A 1 3.32 27.62 -44.34
N ALA A 2 3.52 27.78 -43.03
CA ALA A 2 3.76 26.68 -42.10
C ALA A 2 3.00 27.02 -40.82
N SER A 3 1.96 26.24 -40.55
CA SER A 3 1.09 26.39 -39.38
C SER A 3 1.88 25.98 -38.14
N ARG A 4 2.01 26.92 -37.21
CA ARG A 4 2.60 26.71 -35.89
C ARG A 4 1.53 26.03 -35.04
N ALA A 5 1.70 24.75 -34.75
CA ALA A 5 0.81 24.03 -33.84
C ALA A 5 0.78 24.79 -32.50
N ALA A 6 -0.40 25.29 -32.14
CA ALA A 6 -0.63 25.94 -30.86
C ALA A 6 -0.44 24.89 -29.76
N ALA A 7 0.41 25.21 -28.77
CA ALA A 7 0.48 24.45 -27.53
C ALA A 7 -0.93 24.44 -26.92
N ALA A 8 -1.44 23.25 -26.61
CA ALA A 8 -2.73 23.11 -25.94
C ALA A 8 -2.69 23.86 -24.61
N ALA A 9 -3.71 24.70 -24.38
CA ALA A 9 -3.91 25.34 -23.09
C ALA A 9 -4.08 24.26 -22.00
N PRO A 10 -3.63 24.52 -20.76
CA PRO A 10 -3.80 23.56 -19.67
C PRO A 10 -5.29 23.26 -19.47
N PRO A 11 -5.67 21.97 -19.34
CA PRO A 11 -7.05 21.61 -19.07
C PRO A 11 -7.51 22.26 -17.77
N ALA A 12 -8.74 22.78 -17.78
CA ALA A 12 -9.38 23.38 -16.62
C ALA A 12 -9.48 22.36 -15.47
N LEU A 13 -9.30 22.84 -14.23
CA LEU A 13 -9.26 22.05 -12.99
C LEU A 13 -10.52 21.17 -12.81
N THR A 14 -10.43 19.93 -13.25
CA THR A 14 -10.98 18.81 -12.50
C THR A 14 -9.92 18.41 -11.49
N GLU A 15 -10.12 18.65 -10.19
CA GLU A 15 -9.18 18.18 -9.17
C GLU A 15 -9.23 16.65 -9.09
N GLU A 16 -8.62 15.96 -10.05
CA GLU A 16 -8.44 14.52 -9.99
C GLU A 16 -7.40 14.21 -8.91
N SER A 17 -7.86 13.50 -7.88
CA SER A 17 -7.00 13.05 -6.80
C SER A 17 -5.96 12.06 -7.32
N VAL A 18 -4.70 12.28 -6.95
CA VAL A 18 -3.56 11.50 -7.45
C VAL A 18 -3.34 10.24 -6.64
N LYS A 19 -2.79 9.21 -7.27
CA LYS A 19 -2.30 8.01 -6.58
C LYS A 19 -0.79 8.04 -6.51
N LEU A 20 -0.21 7.64 -5.39
CA LEU A 20 1.23 7.74 -5.16
C LEU A 20 1.85 6.38 -4.85
N LEU A 21 2.96 6.07 -5.51
CA LEU A 21 3.85 4.97 -5.13
C LEU A 21 5.14 5.56 -4.55
N PHE A 22 5.39 5.32 -3.26
CA PHE A 22 6.67 5.58 -2.63
C PHE A 22 7.58 4.38 -2.86
N LEU A 23 8.63 4.57 -3.66
CA LEU A 23 9.45 3.49 -4.17
C LEU A 23 10.85 3.53 -3.56
N ASP A 24 11.24 2.48 -2.83
CA ASP A 24 12.66 2.18 -2.62
C ASP A 24 13.26 1.45 -3.84
N LEU A 25 14.59 1.43 -3.94
CA LEU A 25 15.34 0.78 -5.00
C LEU A 25 16.05 -0.46 -4.50
N ASP A 26 16.86 -0.33 -3.44
CA ASP A 26 17.59 -1.45 -2.85
C ASP A 26 16.58 -2.47 -2.29
N GLY A 27 16.78 -3.74 -2.64
CA GLY A 27 15.87 -4.82 -2.26
C GLY A 27 14.46 -4.76 -2.89
N VAL A 28 14.20 -3.82 -3.80
CA VAL A 28 12.95 -3.71 -4.57
C VAL A 28 13.18 -3.93 -6.06
N ILE A 29 14.01 -3.09 -6.68
CA ILE A 29 14.40 -3.21 -8.10
C ILE A 29 15.91 -3.34 -8.29
N CYS A 30 16.68 -3.25 -7.20
CA CYS A 30 18.11 -3.45 -7.11
C CYS A 30 18.39 -4.51 -6.04
N CYS A 31 18.45 -5.78 -6.43
CA CYS A 31 18.59 -6.93 -5.54
C CYS A 31 19.99 -7.56 -5.66
N ASN A 32 20.96 -6.78 -6.11
CA ASN A 32 22.33 -7.21 -6.38
C ASN A 32 23.35 -6.23 -5.78
N TYR A 33 24.54 -6.74 -5.48
CA TYR A 33 25.62 -5.96 -4.87
C TYR A 33 26.31 -4.98 -5.84
N HIS A 34 25.97 -5.02 -7.12
CA HIS A 34 26.56 -4.16 -8.14
C HIS A 34 25.80 -2.84 -8.30
N GLY A 35 24.66 -2.67 -7.63
CA GLY A 35 23.83 -1.48 -7.78
C GLY A 35 23.20 -1.40 -9.18
N GLU A 36 22.86 -2.54 -9.77
CA GLU A 36 22.21 -2.62 -11.08
C GLU A 36 20.69 -2.64 -10.89
N LEU A 37 19.97 -1.80 -11.64
CA LEU A 37 18.51 -1.83 -11.65
C LEU A 37 18.05 -2.93 -12.61
N GLU A 38 17.28 -3.88 -12.11
CA GLU A 38 16.96 -5.13 -12.81
C GLU A 38 15.72 -4.96 -13.70
N ALA A 39 15.85 -5.34 -14.97
CA ALA A 39 14.87 -5.03 -16.02
C ALA A 39 13.51 -5.72 -15.82
N ASP A 40 13.49 -6.93 -15.26
CA ASP A 40 12.27 -7.65 -14.90
C ASP A 40 11.47 -6.90 -13.83
N LYS A 41 12.14 -6.36 -12.81
CA LYS A 41 11.54 -5.62 -11.71
C LYS A 41 11.10 -4.22 -12.15
N LEU A 42 11.90 -3.57 -12.98
CA LEU A 42 11.53 -2.31 -13.65
C LEU A 42 10.27 -2.46 -14.50
N ALA A 43 10.14 -3.55 -15.26
CA ALA A 43 8.93 -3.84 -16.03
C ALA A 43 7.69 -3.99 -15.14
N LEU A 44 7.84 -4.58 -13.95
CA LEU A 44 6.76 -4.67 -12.96
C LEU A 44 6.37 -3.30 -12.40
N VAL A 45 7.32 -2.39 -12.14
CA VAL A 45 6.99 -1.00 -11.74
C VAL A 45 6.26 -0.27 -12.87
N GLY A 46 6.71 -0.44 -14.12
CA GLY A 46 6.02 0.09 -15.30
C GLY A 46 4.57 -0.41 -15.38
N LYS A 47 4.35 -1.71 -15.17
CA LYS A 47 3.02 -2.32 -15.11
C LYS A 47 2.15 -1.72 -13.99
N ILE A 48 2.70 -1.53 -12.78
CA ILE A 48 1.98 -0.89 -11.67
C ILE A 48 1.50 0.51 -12.09
N VAL A 49 2.38 1.31 -12.69
CA VAL A 49 2.04 2.67 -13.15
C VAL A 49 0.98 2.63 -14.25
N GLU A 50 1.13 1.74 -15.24
CA GLU A 50 0.19 1.57 -16.35
C GLU A 50 -1.22 1.19 -15.85
N GLU A 51 -1.34 0.24 -14.94
CA GLU A 51 -2.64 -0.23 -14.45
C GLU A 51 -3.30 0.72 -13.44
N THR A 52 -2.51 1.48 -12.68
CA THR A 52 -3.04 2.29 -11.58
C THR A 52 -3.18 3.77 -11.93
N GLY A 53 -2.38 4.26 -12.89
CA GLY A 53 -2.18 5.69 -13.16
C GLY A 53 -1.46 6.43 -12.03
N CYS A 54 -0.71 5.74 -11.17
CA CYS A 54 -0.01 6.39 -10.06
C CYS A 54 1.23 7.17 -10.50
N TRP A 55 1.60 8.16 -9.71
CA TRP A 55 2.88 8.85 -9.79
C TRP A 55 3.86 8.26 -8.79
N VAL A 56 5.15 8.26 -9.14
CA VAL A 56 6.20 7.72 -8.28
C VAL A 56 6.90 8.83 -7.50
N VAL A 57 7.15 8.59 -6.22
CA VAL A 57 8.02 9.39 -5.36
C VAL A 57 9.16 8.49 -4.89
N LEU A 58 10.40 8.91 -5.13
CA LEU A 58 11.55 8.12 -4.70
C LEU A 58 11.72 8.22 -3.18
N SER A 59 11.72 7.06 -2.53
CA SER A 59 11.90 6.89 -1.10
C SER A 59 13.06 5.94 -0.85
N THR A 60 14.25 6.33 -1.31
CA THR A 60 15.45 5.48 -1.39
C THR A 60 16.70 6.21 -0.95
N ASP A 61 17.68 5.53 -0.35
CA ASP A 61 18.95 6.16 0.03
C ASP A 61 19.79 6.63 -1.19
N TRP A 62 19.50 6.12 -2.39
CA TRP A 62 20.11 6.63 -3.63
C TRP A 62 19.88 8.13 -3.84
N ARG A 63 18.77 8.69 -3.31
CA ARG A 63 18.46 10.12 -3.41
C ARG A 63 19.49 11.03 -2.71
N ARG A 64 20.31 10.48 -1.81
CA ARG A 64 21.38 11.20 -1.11
C ARG A 64 22.53 11.58 -2.03
N GLN A 65 22.68 10.90 -3.16
CA GLN A 65 23.72 11.18 -4.14
C GLN A 65 23.08 11.64 -5.46
N PRO A 66 23.33 12.89 -5.92
CA PRO A 66 22.65 13.42 -7.11
C PRO A 66 22.76 12.55 -8.36
N HIS A 67 23.91 11.91 -8.57
CA HIS A 67 24.12 11.04 -9.74
C HIS A 67 23.37 9.71 -9.66
N LEU A 68 23.21 9.12 -8.46
CA LEU A 68 22.42 7.91 -8.28
C LEU A 68 20.93 8.21 -8.44
N ARG A 69 20.47 9.35 -7.91
CA ARG A 69 19.11 9.84 -8.15
C ARG A 69 18.84 10.01 -9.65
N ALA A 70 19.70 10.73 -10.36
CA ALA A 70 19.53 10.97 -11.80
C ALA A 70 19.49 9.65 -12.60
N ARG A 71 20.39 8.71 -12.27
CA ARG A 71 20.39 7.36 -12.87
C ARG A 71 19.07 6.62 -12.63
N ALA A 72 18.53 6.68 -11.41
CA ALA A 72 17.27 6.03 -11.08
C ALA A 72 16.10 6.65 -11.86
N GLU A 73 15.98 7.98 -11.87
CA GLU A 73 14.95 8.71 -12.61
C GLU A 73 15.02 8.44 -14.12
N GLU A 74 16.22 8.47 -14.71
CA GLU A 74 16.43 8.17 -16.14
C GLU A 74 16.05 6.72 -16.47
N THR A 75 16.50 5.75 -15.65
CA THR A 75 16.19 4.34 -15.89
C THR A 75 14.69 4.08 -15.77
N LEU A 76 14.02 4.60 -14.73
CA LEU A 76 12.58 4.48 -14.54
C LEU A 76 11.79 5.10 -15.70
N SER A 77 12.24 6.26 -16.21
CA SER A 77 11.60 6.92 -17.35
C SER A 77 11.61 6.05 -18.61
N GLY A 78 12.65 5.24 -18.81
CA GLY A 78 12.74 4.26 -19.90
C GLY A 78 11.67 3.17 -19.86
N PHE A 79 11.04 2.96 -18.70
CA PHE A 79 9.95 2.02 -18.47
C PHE A 79 8.58 2.73 -18.31
N GLY A 80 8.47 3.99 -18.76
CA GLY A 80 7.23 4.76 -18.69
C GLY A 80 6.89 5.30 -17.29
N VAL A 81 7.82 5.20 -16.34
CA VAL A 81 7.60 5.62 -14.95
C VAL A 81 8.08 7.05 -14.76
N THR A 82 7.18 7.95 -14.38
CA THR A 82 7.53 9.34 -14.08
C THR A 82 7.62 9.57 -12.57
N CYS A 83 8.78 10.05 -12.12
CA CYS A 83 8.99 10.46 -10.74
C CYS A 83 8.58 11.93 -10.56
N ILE A 84 7.72 12.23 -9.59
CA ILE A 84 7.25 13.60 -9.30
C ILE A 84 7.97 14.25 -8.12
N GLY A 85 8.83 13.50 -7.43
CA GLY A 85 9.54 13.99 -6.27
C GLY A 85 10.39 12.93 -5.59
N VAL A 86 11.05 13.34 -4.51
CA VAL A 86 11.82 12.47 -3.62
C VAL A 86 11.49 12.85 -2.18
N THR A 87 11.47 11.88 -1.27
CA THR A 87 11.22 12.15 0.15
C THR A 87 12.39 12.95 0.77
N PRO A 88 12.13 13.78 1.81
CA PRO A 88 13.19 14.46 2.55
C PRO A 88 14.19 13.46 3.14
N GLN A 89 15.38 13.95 3.49
CA GLN A 89 16.47 13.12 3.99
C GLN A 89 16.64 13.35 5.49
N TYR A 90 16.30 12.35 6.29
CA TYR A 90 16.64 12.29 7.70
C TYR A 90 17.99 11.59 7.89
N PRO A 91 18.58 11.60 9.10
CA PRO A 91 19.86 10.94 9.35
C PRO A 91 19.85 9.48 8.90
N MET A 92 20.89 9.07 8.17
CA MET A 92 20.97 7.77 7.46
C MET A 92 20.72 6.55 8.37
N TYR A 93 21.16 6.60 9.63
CA TYR A 93 21.02 5.50 10.58
C TYR A 93 19.69 5.51 11.35
N ALA A 94 18.84 6.52 11.12
CA ALA A 94 17.51 6.52 11.69
C ALA A 94 16.61 5.56 10.90
N ARG A 95 15.90 4.67 11.62
CA ARG A 95 14.77 3.89 11.09
C ARG A 95 13.55 4.80 10.90
N GLY A 96 13.70 5.80 10.04
CA GLY A 96 12.78 6.93 9.88
C GLY A 96 12.18 7.07 8.49
N ARG A 97 12.27 6.03 7.65
CA ARG A 97 11.69 6.05 6.29
C ARG A 97 10.19 6.40 6.31
N PRO A 98 9.37 5.89 7.25
CA PRO A 98 7.98 6.31 7.37
C PRO A 98 7.81 7.81 7.60
N LYS A 99 8.62 8.42 8.48
CA LYS A 99 8.55 9.86 8.75
C LYS A 99 8.92 10.70 7.54
N GLU A 100 9.89 10.25 6.74
CA GLU A 100 10.27 10.94 5.50
C GLU A 100 9.11 10.94 4.50
N ILE A 101 8.45 9.80 4.31
CA ILE A 101 7.26 9.68 3.46
C ILE A 101 6.13 10.58 3.97
N LEU A 102 5.81 10.52 5.27
CA LEU A 102 4.74 11.33 5.87
C LEU A 102 5.04 12.84 5.78
N ALA A 103 6.29 13.25 5.94
CA ALA A 103 6.71 14.64 5.77
C ALA A 103 6.52 15.11 4.33
N TRP A 104 6.90 14.28 3.35
CA TRP A 104 6.65 14.59 1.93
C TRP A 104 5.15 14.74 1.64
N MET A 105 4.33 13.83 2.17
CA MET A 105 2.87 13.88 1.99
C MET A 105 2.25 15.12 2.62
N ALA A 106 2.77 15.58 3.77
CA ALA A 106 2.28 16.78 4.45
C ALA A 106 2.59 18.07 3.67
N GLU A 107 3.65 18.08 2.87
CA GLU A 107 4.03 19.22 2.01
C GLU A 107 3.37 19.17 0.62
N TYR A 108 2.82 18.03 0.23
CA TYR A 108 2.15 17.88 -1.05
C TYR A 108 0.77 18.56 -1.04
N ASN A 109 0.61 19.61 -1.86
CA ASN A 109 -0.59 20.45 -1.88
C ASN A 109 -1.74 19.90 -2.74
N GLY A 110 -1.61 18.69 -3.31
CA GLY A 110 -2.65 18.08 -4.14
C GLY A 110 -3.46 17.02 -3.38
N PRO A 111 -4.72 16.74 -3.80
CA PRO A 111 -5.50 15.67 -3.20
C PRO A 111 -4.90 14.29 -3.52
N ILE A 112 -4.65 13.47 -2.49
CA ILE A 112 -4.13 12.10 -2.64
C ILE A 112 -5.30 11.11 -2.49
N ALA A 113 -5.62 10.40 -3.56
CA ALA A 113 -6.68 9.39 -3.62
C ALA A 113 -6.28 8.09 -2.89
N ALA A 114 -5.05 7.65 -3.12
CA ALA A 114 -4.48 6.44 -2.56
C ALA A 114 -2.96 6.52 -2.59
N TRP A 115 -2.31 5.76 -1.72
CA TRP A 115 -0.86 5.64 -1.75
C TRP A 115 -0.42 4.26 -1.27
N CYS A 116 0.77 3.86 -1.73
CA CYS A 116 1.44 2.65 -1.30
C CYS A 116 2.95 2.90 -1.21
N ALA A 117 3.59 2.41 -0.16
CA ALA A 117 5.03 2.26 -0.07
C ALA A 117 5.43 0.84 -0.49
N LEU A 118 6.53 0.72 -1.23
CA LEU A 118 7.13 -0.53 -1.66
C LEU A 118 8.61 -0.49 -1.28
N ASP A 119 9.00 -1.36 -0.35
CA ASP A 119 10.26 -1.28 0.38
C ASP A 119 10.66 -2.66 0.90
N ASP A 120 11.97 -2.93 1.05
CA ASP A 120 12.48 -4.17 1.64
C ASP A 120 12.68 -4.07 3.16
N ARG A 121 12.61 -2.85 3.71
CA ARG A 121 12.59 -2.62 5.15
C ARG A 121 11.17 -2.73 5.67
N ASP A 122 10.98 -3.34 6.83
CA ASP A 122 9.66 -3.40 7.47
C ASP A 122 9.24 -2.02 8.02
N LEU A 123 8.63 -1.22 7.15
CA LEU A 123 8.23 0.15 7.44
C LEU A 123 7.17 0.25 8.54
N VAL A 124 6.39 -0.81 8.79
CA VAL A 124 5.40 -0.82 9.88
C VAL A 124 6.08 -0.80 11.24
N LEU A 125 7.22 -1.49 11.36
CA LEU A 125 8.02 -1.59 12.59
C LEU A 125 9.01 -0.42 12.78
N GLU A 126 9.14 0.45 11.78
CA GLU A 126 9.97 1.64 11.87
C GLU A 126 9.27 2.81 12.59
N GLU A 127 10.06 3.80 12.99
CA GLU A 127 9.56 4.94 13.72
C GLU A 127 8.60 5.76 12.83
N GLY A 128 7.35 5.92 13.27
CA GLY A 128 6.29 6.57 12.47
C GLY A 128 5.58 5.64 11.47
N GLY A 129 5.89 4.34 11.48
CA GLY A 129 5.30 3.31 10.63
C GLY A 129 3.86 2.96 11.00
N ALA A 130 3.69 2.15 12.04
CA ALA A 130 2.36 1.86 12.57
C ALA A 130 1.72 3.10 13.23
N PRO A 131 0.40 3.32 13.06
CA PRO A 131 -0.54 2.53 12.27
C PRO A 131 -0.62 2.95 10.78
N ALA A 132 0.01 4.06 10.40
CA ALA A 132 -0.15 4.71 9.09
C ALA A 132 0.20 3.81 7.89
N PHE A 133 1.10 2.84 8.06
CA PHE A 133 1.60 2.00 6.97
C PHE A 133 0.90 0.65 6.82
N ILE A 134 0.05 0.22 7.77
CA ILE A 134 -0.51 -1.15 7.80
C ILE A 134 -1.23 -1.53 6.49
N ASN A 135 -2.02 -0.61 5.94
CA ASN A 135 -2.77 -0.83 4.69
C ASN A 135 -2.13 -0.18 3.45
N HIS A 136 -1.01 0.51 3.64
CA HIS A 136 -0.36 1.32 2.62
C HIS A 136 1.07 0.84 2.33
N PHE A 137 1.41 -0.38 2.72
CA PHE A 137 2.75 -0.91 2.57
C PHE A 137 2.74 -2.32 1.95
N VAL A 138 3.72 -2.57 1.08
CA VAL A 138 4.09 -3.89 0.58
C VAL A 138 5.57 -4.11 0.83
N LEU A 139 5.87 -5.10 1.67
CA LEU A 139 7.22 -5.54 1.98
C LEU A 139 7.76 -6.45 0.86
N THR A 140 8.96 -6.15 0.35
CA THR A 140 9.79 -7.06 -0.45
C THR A 140 10.85 -7.73 0.41
N GLU A 141 11.54 -8.73 -0.16
CA GLU A 141 12.73 -9.32 0.45
C GLU A 141 13.93 -8.95 -0.42
N PHE A 142 15.06 -8.54 0.18
CA PHE A 142 16.21 -8.05 -0.59
C PHE A 142 16.66 -9.04 -1.67
N ALA A 143 16.64 -10.34 -1.37
CA ALA A 143 17.12 -11.39 -2.27
C ALA A 143 16.22 -11.63 -3.50
N THR A 144 14.94 -11.27 -3.44
CA THR A 144 13.98 -11.56 -4.52
C THR A 144 13.40 -10.30 -5.15
N GLY A 145 13.29 -9.21 -4.38
CA GLY A 145 12.76 -7.94 -4.82
C GLY A 145 11.28 -7.94 -5.13
N LEU A 146 10.89 -7.02 -6.01
CA LEU A 146 9.56 -6.95 -6.57
C LEU A 146 9.29 -8.18 -7.45
N THR A 147 8.21 -8.88 -7.11
CA THR A 147 7.71 -10.02 -7.89
C THR A 147 6.30 -9.72 -8.38
N GLU A 148 5.82 -10.49 -9.36
CA GLU A 148 4.47 -10.34 -9.92
C GLU A 148 3.36 -10.36 -8.83
N PRO A 149 3.35 -11.28 -7.85
CA PRO A 149 2.35 -11.24 -6.76
C PRO A 149 2.44 -9.98 -5.90
N LEU A 150 3.64 -9.44 -5.67
CA LEU A 150 3.82 -8.21 -4.90
C LEU A 150 3.37 -6.98 -5.70
N ALA A 151 3.65 -6.95 -7.01
CA ALA A 151 3.14 -5.92 -7.90
C ALA A 151 1.60 -5.89 -7.90
N GLN A 152 0.95 -7.05 -7.95
CA GLN A 152 -0.50 -7.16 -7.85
C GLN A 152 -1.03 -6.60 -6.52
N ARG A 153 -0.34 -6.84 -5.40
CA ARG A 153 -0.71 -6.29 -4.09
C ARG A 153 -0.61 -4.76 -4.03
N VAL A 154 0.38 -4.17 -4.72
CA VAL A 154 0.51 -2.71 -4.88
C VAL A 154 -0.63 -2.18 -5.74
N ILE A 155 -0.92 -2.81 -6.88
CA ILE A 155 -2.02 -2.42 -7.78
C ILE A 155 -3.35 -2.42 -7.02
N VAL A 156 -3.66 -3.48 -6.26
CA VAL A 156 -4.88 -3.54 -5.46
C VAL A 156 -4.97 -2.37 -4.48
N ARG A 157 -3.89 -2.04 -3.75
CA ARG A 157 -3.88 -0.89 -2.81
C ARG A 157 -4.12 0.46 -3.50
N LEU A 158 -3.70 0.60 -4.76
CA LEU A 158 -3.81 1.85 -5.53
C LEU A 158 -5.08 1.95 -6.38
N VAL A 159 -5.67 0.82 -6.79
CA VAL A 159 -6.92 0.77 -7.58
C VAL A 159 -8.14 0.70 -6.69
N SER A 160 -8.03 0.08 -5.51
CA SER A 160 -9.09 0.07 -4.51
C SER A 160 -9.47 1.50 -4.19
N ARG A 161 -10.56 1.95 -4.82
CA ARG A 161 -11.27 3.17 -4.46
C ARG A 161 -11.91 2.91 -3.11
N VAL A 162 -11.14 3.03 -2.05
CA VAL A 162 -11.74 3.56 -0.83
C VAL A 162 -12.06 5.00 -1.20
N SER A 163 -13.29 5.23 -1.69
CA SER A 163 -13.79 6.57 -1.94
C SER A 163 -13.69 7.33 -0.62
N LEU A 164 -12.69 8.21 -0.48
CA LEU A 164 -12.80 9.28 0.50
C LEU A 164 -13.93 10.21 0.02
N PRO A 165 -14.90 10.58 0.86
CA PRO A 165 -16.02 11.40 0.41
C PRO A 165 -15.53 12.75 -0.12
N ASN A 166 -16.17 13.20 -1.19
CA ASN A 166 -16.09 14.58 -1.68
C ASN A 166 -16.37 15.56 -0.52
N PRO A 167 -15.52 16.57 -0.25
CA PRO A 167 -15.70 17.50 0.88
C PRO A 167 -16.96 18.40 0.77
N HIS A 168 -17.71 18.30 -0.33
CA HIS A 168 -18.97 19.03 -0.55
C HIS A 168 -20.24 18.16 -0.56
N SER A 169 -20.14 16.86 -0.28
CA SER A 169 -21.33 16.03 -0.05
C SER A 169 -21.84 16.29 1.36
N ILE A 170 -22.95 17.03 1.49
CA ILE A 170 -23.66 17.23 2.76
C ILE A 170 -24.05 15.84 3.31
N PRO A 171 -23.63 15.44 4.51
CA PRO A 171 -23.98 14.12 5.05
C PRO A 171 -25.49 14.02 5.29
N GLU A 172 -26.11 12.89 4.91
CA GLU A 172 -27.41 12.53 5.47
C GLU A 172 -27.21 12.25 6.97
N ILE A 173 -27.85 13.08 7.78
CA ILE A 173 -27.80 13.05 9.23
C ILE A 173 -28.94 12.13 9.69
N ASP A 174 -28.65 11.16 10.56
CA ASP A 174 -29.72 10.40 11.20
C ASP A 174 -30.49 11.27 12.20
N LYS A 175 -31.52 10.69 12.82
CA LYS A 175 -32.45 11.41 13.70
C LYS A 175 -31.77 11.98 14.96
N ASP A 176 -30.54 11.56 15.23
CA ASP A 176 -29.76 11.87 16.43
C ASP A 176 -28.51 12.72 16.14
N GLY A 177 -28.30 13.16 14.89
CA GLY A 177 -27.28 14.16 14.58
C GLY A 177 -25.91 13.60 14.16
N MET A 178 -25.79 12.30 13.87
CA MET A 178 -24.50 11.68 13.56
C MET A 178 -24.25 11.52 12.05
N VAL A 179 -23.01 11.75 11.64
CA VAL A 179 -22.50 11.60 10.25
C VAL A 179 -22.18 10.13 9.98
N LEU A 180 -22.85 9.49 9.02
CA LEU A 180 -22.53 8.11 8.60
C LEU A 180 -21.41 8.10 7.53
N PRO A 181 -20.25 7.45 7.76
CA PRO A 181 -19.21 7.33 6.75
C PRO A 181 -19.58 6.29 5.68
N ILE A 182 -19.63 6.72 4.41
CA ILE A 182 -19.76 5.80 3.27
C ILE A 182 -18.39 5.17 2.98
N GLY A 183 -18.28 3.84 3.05
CA GLY A 183 -17.19 3.07 2.43
C GLY A 183 -16.11 2.48 3.36
N ARG A 184 -16.23 2.60 4.68
CA ARG A 184 -15.54 1.72 5.64
C ARG A 184 -16.59 1.04 6.51
N PRO A 185 -16.43 -0.25 6.86
CA PRO A 185 -17.33 -0.90 7.79
C PRO A 185 -17.20 -0.19 9.14
N ASN A 186 -18.27 0.44 9.59
CA ASN A 186 -18.31 1.08 10.91
C ASN A 186 -18.74 0.06 11.98
N THR A 187 -19.29 -1.07 11.56
CA THR A 187 -19.76 -2.16 12.42
C THR A 187 -19.28 -3.53 11.91
N MET A 188 -19.23 -4.53 12.80
CA MET A 188 -18.91 -5.92 12.43
C MET A 188 -19.86 -6.52 11.40
N GLN A 189 -21.11 -6.05 11.37
CA GLN A 189 -22.12 -6.51 10.42
C GLN A 189 -21.91 -5.91 9.02
N GLU A 190 -21.23 -4.76 8.91
CA GLU A 190 -20.84 -4.16 7.64
C GLU A 190 -19.54 -4.75 7.06
N LEU A 191 -18.80 -5.52 7.85
CA LEU A 191 -17.57 -6.19 7.41
C LEU A 191 -17.92 -7.34 6.45
N ASP A 192 -17.80 -7.10 5.14
CA ASP A 192 -18.04 -8.15 4.15
C ASP A 192 -17.01 -9.29 4.25
N TYR A 193 -17.27 -10.38 3.53
CA TYR A 193 -16.42 -11.58 3.58
C TYR A 193 -14.99 -11.33 3.09
N ASN A 194 -14.80 -10.40 2.14
CA ASN A 194 -13.47 -10.09 1.59
C ASN A 194 -12.64 -9.27 2.58
N LEU A 195 -13.26 -8.27 3.22
CA LEU A 195 -12.63 -7.47 4.26
C LEU A 195 -12.30 -8.32 5.49
N LEU A 196 -13.19 -9.20 5.90
CA LEU A 196 -12.91 -10.17 6.97
C LEU A 196 -11.74 -11.10 6.58
N THR A 197 -11.69 -11.53 5.32
CA THR A 197 -10.57 -12.33 4.79
C THR A 197 -9.26 -11.56 4.86
N GLU A 198 -9.24 -10.29 4.46
CA GLU A 198 -8.04 -9.45 4.54
C GLU A 198 -7.56 -9.21 5.98
N VAL A 199 -8.49 -8.99 6.91
CA VAL A 199 -8.18 -8.87 8.34
C VAL A 199 -7.53 -10.16 8.85
N VAL A 200 -8.12 -11.32 8.55
CA VAL A 200 -7.56 -12.62 8.96
C VAL A 200 -6.18 -12.85 8.35
N ALA A 201 -6.00 -12.60 7.05
CA ALA A 201 -4.72 -12.74 6.37
C ALA A 201 -3.64 -11.85 7.00
N THR A 202 -3.98 -10.60 7.31
CA THR A 202 -3.07 -9.63 7.90
C THR A 202 -2.69 -10.04 9.32
N THR A 203 -3.67 -10.41 10.15
CA THR A 203 -3.39 -10.89 11.51
C THR A 203 -2.54 -12.15 11.50
N LEU A 204 -2.81 -13.10 10.58
CA LEU A 204 -2.01 -14.32 10.43
C LEU A 204 -0.56 -14.01 10.03
N ASP A 205 -0.34 -13.09 9.10
CA ASP A 205 0.99 -12.66 8.66
C ASP A 205 1.77 -12.03 9.82
N VAL A 206 1.14 -11.10 10.54
CA VAL A 206 1.68 -10.48 11.76
C VAL A 206 2.04 -11.57 12.79
N CYS A 207 1.12 -12.48 13.09
CA CYS A 207 1.36 -13.52 14.08
C CYS A 207 2.51 -14.46 13.68
N ARG A 208 2.58 -14.89 12.42
CA ARG A 208 3.68 -15.74 11.93
C ARG A 208 5.03 -15.03 12.05
N LYS A 209 5.08 -13.74 11.71
CA LYS A 209 6.29 -12.91 11.80
C LYS A 209 6.73 -12.66 13.25
N HIS A 210 5.80 -12.39 14.16
CA HIS A 210 6.11 -12.02 15.54
C HIS A 210 6.28 -13.20 16.49
N TYR A 211 5.49 -14.27 16.33
CA TYR A 211 5.47 -15.41 17.26
C TYR A 211 6.14 -16.67 16.69
N GLY A 212 6.51 -16.66 15.40
CA GLY A 212 7.10 -17.83 14.73
C GLY A 212 6.12 -18.99 14.50
N SER A 213 4.87 -18.85 14.94
CA SER A 213 3.79 -19.81 14.78
C SER A 213 2.45 -19.08 14.72
N VAL A 214 1.42 -19.78 14.24
CA VAL A 214 0.05 -19.28 14.27
C VAL A 214 -0.56 -19.61 15.65
N PRO A 215 -1.06 -18.60 16.40
CA PRO A 215 -1.72 -18.82 17.68
C PRO A 215 -3.06 -19.55 17.50
N ALA A 216 -3.68 -20.01 18.59
CA ALA A 216 -4.99 -20.64 18.50
C ALA A 216 -6.05 -19.62 18.04
N ILE A 217 -7.14 -20.12 17.46
CA ILE A 217 -8.21 -19.28 16.89
C ILE A 217 -8.72 -18.22 17.87
N PRO A 218 -8.95 -18.49 19.18
CA PRO A 218 -9.40 -17.46 20.11
C PRO A 218 -8.42 -16.29 20.27
N GLU A 219 -7.12 -16.56 20.28
CA GLU A 219 -6.09 -15.52 20.37
C GLU A 219 -5.98 -14.73 19.05
N LEU A 220 -6.07 -15.43 17.92
CA LEU A 220 -6.07 -14.80 16.60
C LEU A 220 -7.31 -13.90 16.39
N MET A 221 -8.46 -14.32 16.91
CA MET A 221 -9.67 -13.50 16.95
C MET A 221 -9.48 -12.27 17.84
N GLN A 222 -8.84 -12.40 18.99
CA GLN A 222 -8.55 -11.26 19.86
C GLN A 222 -7.64 -10.23 19.18
N PHE A 223 -6.59 -10.68 18.49
CA PHE A 223 -5.72 -9.78 17.73
C PHE A 223 -6.44 -9.11 16.56
N SER A 224 -7.31 -9.86 15.87
CA SER A 224 -8.13 -9.31 14.78
C SER A 224 -9.18 -8.32 15.28
N GLN A 225 -9.81 -8.59 16.42
CA GLN A 225 -10.72 -7.68 17.12
C GLN A 225 -10.00 -6.37 17.45
N GLN A 226 -8.82 -6.45 18.07
CA GLN A 226 -8.05 -5.26 18.41
C GLN A 226 -7.66 -4.44 17.18
N ALA A 227 -7.29 -5.10 16.08
CA ALA A 227 -6.99 -4.43 14.81
C ALA A 227 -8.22 -3.70 14.26
N LEU A 228 -9.39 -4.32 14.31
CA LEU A 228 -10.65 -3.73 13.86
C LEU A 228 -11.10 -2.55 14.76
N GLU A 229 -10.96 -2.65 16.07
CA GLU A 229 -11.23 -1.55 17.01
C GLU A 229 -10.33 -0.34 16.75
N ASN A 230 -9.05 -0.58 16.47
CA ASN A 230 -8.10 0.48 16.10
C ASN A 230 -8.48 1.17 14.78
N LEU A 231 -9.24 0.49 13.91
CA LEU A 231 -9.80 1.03 12.67
C LEU A 231 -11.17 1.72 12.89
N GLY A 232 -11.67 1.74 14.12
CA GLY A 232 -12.96 2.35 14.47
C GLY A 232 -14.17 1.47 14.16
N VAL A 233 -13.97 0.17 13.89
CA VAL A 233 -15.06 -0.78 13.65
C VAL A 233 -15.68 -1.17 14.99
N GLN A 234 -16.98 -0.92 15.14
CA GLN A 234 -17.74 -1.22 16.35
C GLN A 234 -18.31 -2.65 16.33
N GLY A 235 -18.45 -3.25 17.50
CA GLY A 235 -19.05 -4.58 17.67
C GLY A 235 -18.04 -5.67 18.01
N ASP A 236 -18.54 -6.88 18.25
CA ASP A 236 -17.76 -8.03 18.68
C ASP A 236 -17.56 -9.01 17.51
N LEU A 237 -16.31 -9.21 17.08
CA LEU A 237 -15.93 -10.17 16.05
C LEU A 237 -16.34 -11.61 16.41
N LYS A 238 -16.56 -11.91 17.68
CA LYS A 238 -17.11 -13.19 18.14
C LYS A 238 -18.45 -13.53 17.50
N GLU A 239 -19.26 -12.53 17.14
CA GLU A 239 -20.51 -12.75 16.41
C GLU A 239 -20.29 -13.36 15.01
N ARG A 240 -19.07 -13.26 14.48
CA ARG A 240 -18.63 -13.77 13.18
C ARG A 240 -17.65 -14.95 13.30
N GLU A 241 -17.55 -15.61 14.46
CA GLU A 241 -16.59 -16.69 14.75
C GLU A 241 -16.60 -17.83 13.71
N ALA A 242 -17.79 -18.22 13.23
CA ALA A 242 -17.91 -19.28 12.23
C ALA A 242 -17.28 -18.91 10.88
N ASP A 243 -17.49 -17.66 10.43
CA ASP A 243 -16.88 -17.16 9.19
C ASP A 243 -15.36 -16.99 9.37
N PHE A 244 -14.95 -16.43 10.52
CA PHE A 244 -13.54 -16.24 10.87
C PHE A 244 -12.79 -17.57 10.85
N THR A 245 -13.31 -18.59 11.54
CA THR A 245 -12.72 -19.94 11.61
C THR A 245 -12.59 -20.55 10.23
N LYS A 246 -13.65 -20.45 9.40
CA LYS A 246 -13.64 -20.97 8.03
C LYS A 246 -12.55 -20.32 7.18
N ILE A 247 -12.36 -19.00 7.31
CA ILE A 247 -11.32 -18.25 6.59
C ILE A 247 -9.93 -18.70 7.06
N VAL A 248 -9.72 -18.83 8.38
CA VAL A 248 -8.45 -19.31 8.95
C VAL A 248 -8.13 -20.71 8.42
N ASP A 249 -9.09 -21.65 8.47
CA ASP A 249 -8.90 -23.02 7.95
C ASP A 249 -8.54 -23.02 6.47
N MET A 250 -9.25 -22.21 5.66
CA MET A 250 -8.95 -22.03 4.24
C MET A 250 -7.52 -21.51 4.02
N MET A 251 -7.05 -20.58 4.85
CA MET A 251 -5.71 -20.00 4.71
C MET A 251 -4.58 -20.92 5.21
N LEU A 252 -4.86 -21.75 6.22
CA LEU A 252 -3.86 -22.67 6.78
C LEU A 252 -3.78 -23.99 6.00
N HIS A 253 -4.87 -24.43 5.37
CA HIS A 253 -4.99 -25.76 4.76
C HIS A 253 -5.33 -25.73 3.25
N GLY A 254 -5.53 -24.55 2.66
CA GLY A 254 -6.01 -24.37 1.29
C GLY A 254 -5.02 -24.63 0.15
N GLN A 255 -3.93 -25.38 0.36
CA GLN A 255 -3.06 -25.86 -0.73
C GLN A 255 -3.02 -27.39 -0.91
N ASP A 256 -3.81 -28.17 -0.15
CA ASP A 256 -3.76 -29.64 -0.22
C ASP A 256 -4.99 -30.31 -0.90
N ALA A 257 -5.62 -29.66 -1.88
CA ALA A 257 -6.79 -30.20 -2.59
C ALA A 257 -6.68 -30.28 -4.13
N SER A 258 -5.47 -30.29 -4.69
CA SER A 258 -5.27 -30.54 -6.13
C SER A 258 -4.09 -31.48 -6.45
N GLY A 259 -3.96 -32.57 -5.71
CA GLY A 259 -2.84 -33.50 -5.88
C GLY A 259 -3.10 -34.94 -5.43
N SER A 260 -4.21 -35.55 -5.87
CA SER A 260 -4.33 -37.02 -5.95
C SER A 260 -5.58 -37.41 -6.74
N ARG A 261 -5.44 -37.46 -8.06
CA ARG A 261 -6.18 -38.42 -8.91
C ARG A 261 -5.29 -38.80 -10.09
N PHE A 262 -4.87 -40.06 -10.03
CA PHE A 262 -4.09 -40.87 -10.97
C PHE A 262 -2.59 -40.62 -11.02
#